data_AF-G9K9C9-F1
#
_entry.id   AF-G9K9C9-F1
#
_cell.length_a   1.000
_cell.length_b   1.000
_cell.length_c   1.000
_cell.angle_alpha   90.00
_cell.angle_beta   90.00
_cell.angle_gamma   90.00
#
_symmetry.space_group_name_H-M   'P 1'
#
loop_
_entity.id
_entity.type
_entity.pdbx_description
1 polymer ?
#
loop_
_entity_poly.entity_id
_entity_poly.type
_entity_poly.pdbx_seq_one_letter_code
_entity_poly.pdbx_strand_id
1 'polypeptide(L)'
;VCGAAIFCVAVFSLYLMLDRVQHDPTRHQNGGNFPRSQISVLQNRIEQLEQLLEENHEIISHIKDSVLELTANAEGPPALLPYYTANGSWVVPPEPRPSFFSISPQDCQFALGGRGQKPELQMLTISEELPFDNVDGGVWKQGFDISYGPHDWDAEDLQVFVVPHSHNDPGWIKTFDKYYTEQTQHILNSMVGKLQEDPRRRFLWAEVSFFAKWWDNINAQKKAAVRR
;
A
#
# COMPACT_ATOMS: atom_id res chain seq x y z
N VAL A 1 -41.11 45.38 -14.37
CA VAL A 1 -41.72 44.19 -15.02
C VAL A 1 -40.86 43.62 -16.15
N CYS A 2 -40.17 44.44 -16.97
CA CYS A 2 -39.35 43.96 -18.09
C CYS A 2 -38.10 43.14 -17.70
N GLY A 3 -37.47 43.40 -16.55
CA GLY A 3 -36.25 42.69 -16.14
C GLY A 3 -36.47 41.21 -15.80
N ALA A 4 -37.61 40.87 -15.20
CA ALA A 4 -37.94 39.48 -14.85
C ALA A 4 -38.22 38.63 -16.10
N ALA A 5 -38.87 39.22 -17.12
CA ALA A 5 -39.11 38.55 -18.39
C ALA A 5 -37.80 38.22 -19.12
N ILE A 6 -36.82 39.14 -19.11
CA ILE A 6 -35.51 38.92 -19.74
C ILE A 6 -34.73 37.82 -19.02
N PHE A 7 -34.78 37.79 -17.68
CA PHE A 7 -34.13 36.74 -16.89
C PHE A 7 -34.76 35.37 -17.14
N CYS A 8 -36.09 35.27 -17.17
CA CYS A 8 -36.77 34.02 -17.48
C CYS A 8 -36.45 33.53 -18.89
N VAL A 9 -36.41 34.41 -19.89
CA VAL A 9 -36.04 34.04 -21.27
C VAL A 9 -34.59 33.54 -21.32
N ALA A 10 -33.66 34.21 -20.64
CA ALA A 10 -32.26 33.79 -20.62
C ALA A 10 -32.06 32.42 -19.96
N VAL A 11 -32.71 32.17 -18.82
CA VAL A 11 -32.64 30.88 -18.11
C VAL A 11 -33.31 29.78 -18.94
N PHE A 12 -34.45 30.05 -19.56
CA PHE A 12 -35.14 29.07 -20.41
C PHE A 12 -34.37 28.77 -21.70
N SER A 13 -33.71 29.78 -22.29
CA SER A 13 -32.82 29.59 -23.44
C SER A 13 -31.56 28.79 -23.07
N LEU A 14 -30.98 29.01 -21.89
CA LEU A 14 -29.84 28.23 -21.39
C LEU A 14 -30.25 26.79 -21.09
N TYR A 15 -31.43 26.59 -20.51
CA TYR A 15 -32.00 25.27 -20.25
C TYR A 15 -32.25 24.50 -21.56
N LEU A 16 -32.85 25.14 -22.57
CA LEU A 16 -33.07 24.53 -23.88
C LEU A 16 -31.76 24.27 -24.66
N MET A 17 -30.73 25.09 -24.45
CA MET A 17 -29.38 24.83 -24.99
C MET A 17 -28.72 23.62 -24.31
N LEU A 18 -28.82 23.50 -22.99
CA LEU A 18 -28.34 22.33 -22.25
C LEU A 18 -29.11 21.06 -22.62
N ASP A 19 -30.42 21.17 -22.77
CA ASP A 19 -31.29 20.04 -23.13
C ASP A 19 -31.04 19.59 -24.58
N ARG A 20 -30.79 20.49 -25.54
CA ARG A 20 -30.34 20.11 -26.90
C ARG A 20 -28.94 19.48 -26.93
N VAL A 21 -28.06 19.83 -26.00
CA VAL A 21 -26.73 19.19 -25.87
C VAL A 21 -26.85 17.78 -25.26
N GLN A 22 -27.90 17.51 -24.49
CA GLN A 22 -28.20 16.20 -23.89
C GLN A 22 -29.09 15.31 -24.78
N HIS A 23 -30.04 15.90 -25.53
CA HIS A 23 -30.97 15.22 -26.44
C HIS A 23 -30.64 15.49 -27.91
N ASP A 24 -29.45 15.08 -28.35
CA ASP A 24 -29.23 14.79 -29.77
C ASP A 24 -29.58 13.30 -30.01
N PRO A 25 -30.68 12.96 -30.70
CA PRO A 25 -31.10 11.58 -30.92
C PRO A 25 -30.16 10.82 -31.87
N THR A 26 -29.21 11.51 -32.53
CA THR A 26 -28.18 10.86 -33.35
C THR A 26 -26.96 10.41 -32.54
N ARG A 27 -26.91 10.72 -31.23
CA ARG A 27 -25.83 10.35 -30.31
C ARG A 27 -26.00 8.96 -29.65
N HIS A 28 -27.10 8.24 -29.93
CA HIS A 28 -27.26 6.83 -29.55
C HIS A 28 -26.85 5.82 -30.63
N GLN A 29 -26.28 6.28 -31.75
CA GLN A 29 -25.51 5.46 -32.69
C GLN A 29 -24.23 6.20 -33.09
N ASN A 30 -23.30 6.38 -32.15
CA ASN A 30 -21.90 6.53 -32.52
C ASN A 30 -21.05 6.22 -31.29
N GLY A 31 -20.51 5.00 -31.28
CA GLY A 31 -19.43 4.61 -30.38
C GLY A 31 -18.33 5.66 -30.47
N GLY A 32 -17.77 5.99 -29.31
CA GLY A 32 -16.79 7.05 -29.17
C GLY A 32 -15.75 7.00 -30.27
N ASN A 33 -15.54 8.14 -30.93
CA ASN A 33 -14.43 8.35 -31.84
C ASN A 33 -13.15 8.38 -30.99
N PHE A 34 -12.72 7.20 -30.55
CA PHE A 34 -11.37 7.00 -30.04
C PHE A 34 -10.41 7.40 -31.16
N PRO A 35 -9.33 8.14 -30.86
CA PRO A 35 -8.29 8.38 -31.85
C PRO A 35 -7.91 7.04 -32.48
N ARG A 36 -7.90 6.92 -33.82
CA ARG A 36 -7.50 5.69 -34.52
C ARG A 36 -6.17 5.13 -33.99
N SER A 37 -5.29 6.01 -33.49
CA SER A 37 -4.04 5.68 -32.82
C SER A 37 -4.20 4.98 -31.46
N GLN A 38 -5.24 5.29 -30.67
CA GLN A 38 -5.52 4.61 -29.41
C GLN A 38 -6.22 3.26 -29.62
N ILE A 39 -7.11 3.16 -30.62
CA ILE A 39 -7.68 1.85 -31.02
C ILE A 39 -6.57 0.96 -31.57
N SER A 40 -5.67 1.48 -32.39
CA SER A 40 -4.55 0.68 -32.91
C SER A 40 -3.59 0.25 -31.80
N VAL A 41 -3.37 1.06 -30.76
CA VAL A 41 -2.57 0.67 -29.58
C VAL A 41 -3.28 -0.43 -28.77
N LEU A 42 -4.59 -0.33 -28.59
CA LEU A 42 -5.36 -1.37 -27.89
C LEU A 42 -5.38 -2.68 -28.69
N GLN A 43 -5.57 -2.60 -30.00
CA GLN A 43 -5.57 -3.76 -30.89
C GLN A 43 -4.20 -4.44 -30.92
N ASN A 44 -3.12 -3.66 -30.98
CA ASN A 44 -1.75 -4.17 -30.89
C ASN A 44 -1.48 -4.84 -29.52
N ARG A 45 -1.99 -4.27 -28.43
CA ARG A 45 -1.91 -4.91 -27.09
C ARG A 45 -2.71 -6.20 -27.00
N ILE A 46 -3.87 -6.28 -27.63
CA ILE A 46 -4.68 -7.51 -27.66
C ILE A 46 -3.93 -8.59 -28.45
N GLU A 47 -3.42 -8.26 -29.63
CA GLU A 47 -2.64 -9.17 -30.47
C GLU A 47 -1.36 -9.65 -29.75
N GLN A 48 -0.68 -8.75 -29.02
CA GLN A 48 0.46 -9.11 -28.19
C GLN A 48 0.08 -10.02 -27.02
N LEU A 49 -1.08 -9.80 -26.39
CA LEU A 49 -1.57 -10.65 -25.32
C LEU A 49 -1.98 -12.03 -25.83
N GLU A 50 -2.60 -12.12 -27.01
CA GLU A 50 -2.93 -13.39 -27.67
C GLU A 50 -1.65 -14.17 -27.99
N GLN A 51 -0.62 -13.51 -28.51
CA GLN A 51 0.67 -14.14 -28.78
C GLN A 51 1.35 -14.65 -27.51
N LEU A 52 1.35 -13.85 -26.44
CA LEU A 52 1.89 -14.27 -25.13
C LEU A 52 1.07 -15.40 -24.49
N LEU A 53 -0.22 -15.47 -24.76
CA LEU A 53 -1.08 -16.55 -24.29
C LEU A 53 -0.73 -17.87 -24.99
N GLU A 54 -0.52 -17.83 -26.30
CA GLU A 54 -0.12 -18.99 -27.10
C GLU A 54 1.26 -19.51 -26.67
N GLU A 55 2.22 -18.60 -26.47
CA GLU A 55 3.56 -18.95 -25.97
C GLU A 55 3.50 -19.57 -24.58
N ASN A 56 2.68 -19.03 -23.68
CA ASN A 56 2.46 -19.67 -22.37
C ASN A 56 1.80 -21.05 -22.52
N HIS A 57 0.88 -21.23 -23.47
CA HIS A 57 0.23 -22.52 -23.70
C HIS A 57 1.26 -23.57 -24.16
N GLU A 58 2.17 -23.19 -25.04
CA GLU A 58 3.28 -24.04 -25.49
C GLU A 58 4.24 -24.39 -24.35
N ILE A 59 4.67 -23.39 -23.56
CA ILE A 59 5.54 -23.60 -22.38
C ILE A 59 4.87 -24.57 -21.39
N ILE A 60 3.58 -24.39 -21.10
CA ILE A 60 2.83 -25.27 -20.19
C ILE A 60 2.76 -26.70 -20.75
N SER A 61 2.58 -26.87 -22.06
CA SER A 61 2.61 -28.19 -22.70
C SER A 61 3.97 -28.85 -22.54
N HIS A 62 5.07 -28.14 -22.80
CA HIS A 62 6.42 -28.67 -22.63
C HIS A 62 6.74 -29.05 -21.17
N ILE A 63 6.29 -28.24 -20.21
CA ILE A 63 6.42 -28.56 -18.78
C ILE A 63 5.63 -29.82 -18.45
N LYS A 64 4.40 -29.94 -18.93
CA LYS A 64 3.55 -31.12 -18.72
C LYS A 64 4.22 -32.38 -19.26
N ASP A 65 4.75 -32.34 -20.48
CA ASP A 65 5.42 -33.47 -21.10
C ASP A 65 6.71 -33.86 -20.35
N SER A 66 7.49 -32.86 -19.92
CA SER A 66 8.69 -33.06 -19.10
C SER A 66 8.36 -33.69 -17.75
N VAL A 67 7.27 -33.27 -17.10
CA VAL A 67 6.81 -33.85 -15.82
C VAL A 67 6.32 -35.29 -16.02
N LEU A 68 5.63 -35.59 -17.12
CA LEU A 68 5.19 -36.95 -17.43
C LEU A 68 6.39 -37.89 -17.69
N GLU A 69 7.43 -37.41 -18.37
CA GLU A 69 8.65 -38.18 -18.60
C GLU A 69 9.43 -38.44 -17.30
N LEU A 70 9.55 -37.42 -16.44
CA LEU A 70 10.20 -37.55 -15.13
C LEU A 70 9.44 -38.48 -14.18
N THR A 71 8.10 -38.46 -14.22
CA THR A 71 7.26 -39.33 -13.39
C THR A 71 7.19 -40.77 -13.92
N ALA A 72 7.31 -40.99 -15.23
CA ALA A 72 7.40 -42.33 -15.82
C ALA A 72 8.69 -43.08 -15.41
N ASN A 73 9.76 -42.35 -15.12
CA ASN A 73 11.07 -42.91 -14.73
C ASN A 73 11.29 -42.96 -13.20
N ALA A 74 10.31 -42.55 -12.39
CA ALA A 74 10.42 -42.56 -10.93
C ALA A 74 10.03 -43.93 -10.35
N GLU A 75 11.01 -44.70 -9.87
CA GLU A 75 10.77 -45.91 -9.06
C GLU A 75 10.24 -45.54 -7.67
N GLY A 76 8.92 -45.39 -7.56
CA GLY A 76 8.20 -45.19 -6.30
C GLY A 76 6.70 -45.47 -6.46
N PRO A 77 5.97 -45.78 -5.37
CA PRO A 77 4.52 -45.94 -5.45
C PRO A 77 3.88 -44.66 -6.03
N PRO A 78 2.84 -44.77 -6.88
CA PRO A 78 2.30 -43.65 -7.63
C PRO A 78 1.83 -42.56 -6.66
N ALA A 79 2.50 -41.41 -6.68
CA ALA A 79 2.03 -40.22 -5.99
C ALA A 79 0.69 -39.83 -6.61
N LEU A 80 -0.39 -39.84 -5.81
CA LEU A 80 -1.70 -39.36 -6.24
C LEU A 80 -1.57 -37.86 -6.48
N LEU A 81 -1.41 -37.46 -7.75
CA LEU A 81 -1.34 -36.06 -8.13
C LEU A 81 -2.72 -35.42 -8.09
N PRO A 82 -2.83 -34.12 -7.76
CA PRO A 82 -4.06 -33.37 -7.90
C PRO A 82 -4.59 -33.46 -9.33
N TYR A 83 -5.86 -33.81 -9.49
CA TYR A 83 -6.49 -33.91 -10.81
C TYR A 83 -7.61 -32.89 -10.96
N TYR A 84 -7.77 -32.41 -12.19
CA TYR A 84 -8.80 -31.45 -12.53
C TYR A 84 -10.12 -32.17 -12.83
N THR A 85 -11.18 -31.78 -12.13
CA THR A 85 -12.51 -32.33 -12.41
C THR A 85 -13.14 -31.60 -13.58
N ALA A 86 -13.98 -32.29 -14.35
CA ALA A 86 -14.74 -31.70 -15.46
C ALA A 86 -15.62 -30.50 -15.05
N ASN A 87 -15.83 -30.30 -13.74
CA ASN A 87 -16.59 -29.20 -13.16
C ASN A 87 -15.73 -27.98 -12.78
N GLY A 88 -14.45 -27.95 -13.18
CA GLY A 88 -13.59 -26.79 -12.99
C GLY A 88 -12.93 -26.68 -11.61
N SER A 89 -12.90 -27.76 -10.83
CA SER A 89 -12.31 -27.77 -9.48
C SER A 89 -11.13 -28.73 -9.38
N TRP A 90 -10.06 -28.29 -8.70
CA TRP A 90 -8.90 -29.09 -8.37
C TRP A 90 -9.21 -29.99 -7.17
N VAL A 91 -9.07 -31.30 -7.36
CA VAL A 91 -9.19 -32.27 -6.25
C VAL A 91 -7.78 -32.67 -5.84
N VAL A 92 -7.37 -32.27 -4.64
CA VAL A 92 -6.13 -32.70 -4.00
C VAL A 92 -6.43 -33.96 -3.19
N PRO A 93 -5.73 -35.09 -3.46
CA PRO A 93 -5.88 -36.31 -2.68
C PRO A 93 -5.57 -36.06 -1.20
N PRO A 94 -6.30 -36.69 -0.27
CA PRO A 94 -6.07 -36.50 1.16
C PRO A 94 -4.65 -36.95 1.52
N GLU A 95 -3.84 -36.00 2.00
CA GLU A 95 -2.52 -36.26 2.58
C GLU A 95 -2.66 -37.28 3.74
N PRO A 96 -1.78 -38.29 3.85
CA PRO A 96 -1.82 -39.26 4.95
C PRO A 96 -1.43 -38.66 6.31
N ARG A 97 -1.03 -37.37 6.34
CA ARG A 97 -0.70 -36.64 7.55
C ARG A 97 -1.83 -35.67 7.88
N PRO A 98 -2.38 -35.70 9.11
CA PRO A 98 -3.37 -34.71 9.51
C PRO A 98 -2.75 -33.32 9.44
N SER A 99 -3.34 -32.42 8.65
CA SER A 99 -3.01 -30.99 8.59
C SER A 99 -3.47 -30.22 9.82
N PHE A 100 -4.09 -30.92 10.78
CA PHE A 100 -4.58 -30.38 12.03
C PHE A 100 -3.81 -30.99 13.20
N PHE A 101 -3.04 -30.15 13.90
CA PHE A 101 -2.58 -30.47 15.23
C PHE A 101 -3.78 -30.55 16.18
N SER A 102 -3.89 -31.64 16.95
CA SER A 102 -4.88 -31.72 18.01
C SER A 102 -4.49 -30.72 19.10
N ILE A 103 -5.28 -29.65 19.22
CA ILE A 103 -5.11 -28.66 20.30
C ILE A 103 -5.64 -29.31 21.57
N SER A 104 -4.78 -29.48 22.57
CA SER A 104 -5.22 -29.96 23.88
C SER A 104 -6.07 -28.87 24.55
N PRO A 105 -7.11 -29.22 25.33
CA PRO A 105 -7.83 -28.24 26.15
C PRO A 105 -6.92 -27.41 27.09
N GLN A 106 -5.71 -27.90 27.42
CA GLN A 106 -4.71 -27.14 28.17
C GLN A 106 -4.02 -26.05 27.34
N ASP A 107 -3.91 -26.21 26.02
CA ASP A 107 -3.29 -25.22 25.12
C ASP A 107 -4.16 -23.96 24.95
N CYS A 108 -5.46 -24.08 25.23
CA CYS A 108 -6.43 -22.97 25.22
C CYS A 108 -6.45 -22.16 26.53
N GLN A 109 -5.61 -22.49 27.52
CA GLN A 109 -5.60 -21.82 28.82
C GLN A 109 -4.82 -20.49 28.84
N PHE A 110 -4.24 -20.05 27.71
CA PHE A 110 -3.51 -18.78 27.64
C PHE A 110 -4.33 -17.57 28.13
N ALA A 111 -5.64 -17.54 27.84
CA ALA A 111 -6.54 -16.47 28.28
C ALA A 111 -7.27 -16.74 29.61
N LEU A 112 -7.25 -18.00 30.08
CA LEU A 112 -8.02 -18.47 31.25
C LEU A 112 -7.14 -18.75 32.48
N GLY A 113 -5.82 -18.83 32.29
CA GLY A 113 -4.84 -18.99 33.36
C GLY A 113 -4.89 -17.81 34.32
N GLY A 114 -4.95 -18.11 35.62
CA GLY A 114 -5.00 -17.13 36.70
C GLY A 114 -3.94 -16.05 36.52
N ARG A 115 -4.36 -14.79 36.76
CA ARG A 115 -3.62 -13.53 36.57
C ARG A 115 -2.11 -13.76 36.65
N GLY A 116 -1.45 -13.67 35.48
CA GLY A 116 -0.01 -13.44 35.44
C GLY A 116 0.38 -12.22 36.27
N GLN A 117 1.67 -11.96 36.42
CA GLN A 117 2.12 -10.79 37.17
C GLN A 117 1.35 -9.54 36.70
N LYS A 118 0.74 -8.83 37.66
CA LYS A 118 0.04 -7.59 37.34
C LYS A 118 1.07 -6.64 36.71
N PRO A 119 0.74 -5.98 35.60
CA PRO A 119 1.62 -4.94 35.08
C PRO A 119 1.74 -3.86 36.15
N GLU A 120 2.93 -3.28 36.27
CA GLU A 120 3.18 -2.11 37.13
C GLU A 120 2.22 -0.97 36.78
N LEU A 121 1.93 -0.81 35.49
CA LEU A 121 1.07 0.21 34.95
C LEU A 121 -0.06 -0.39 34.10
N GLN A 122 -1.31 -0.19 34.53
CA GLN A 122 -2.50 -0.59 33.79
C GLN A 122 -3.29 0.65 33.35
N MET A 123 -3.39 0.86 32.03
CA MET A 123 -3.98 2.09 31.46
C MET A 123 -5.44 2.30 31.86
N LEU A 124 -6.21 1.22 32.08
CA LEU A 124 -7.58 1.32 32.57
C LEU A 124 -7.63 1.93 33.97
N THR A 125 -6.79 1.44 34.89
CA THR A 125 -6.68 1.97 36.25
C THR A 125 -6.22 3.43 36.25
N ILE A 126 -5.20 3.76 35.46
CA ILE A 126 -4.75 5.15 35.30
C ILE A 126 -5.89 6.05 34.82
N SER A 127 -6.70 5.56 33.87
CA SER A 127 -7.79 6.35 33.30
C SER A 127 -8.94 6.58 34.28
N GLU A 128 -9.11 5.71 35.27
CA GLU A 128 -10.06 5.90 36.37
C GLU A 128 -9.55 6.88 37.43
N GLU A 129 -8.22 6.97 37.59
CA GLU A 129 -7.57 7.82 38.61
C GLU A 129 -7.24 9.23 38.12
N LEU A 130 -6.97 9.41 36.82
CA LEU A 130 -6.56 10.71 36.27
C LEU A 130 -7.73 11.72 36.26
N PRO A 131 -7.50 12.99 36.66
CA PRO A 131 -8.53 14.03 36.65
C PRO A 131 -8.81 14.63 35.26
N PHE A 132 -7.90 14.45 34.30
CA PHE A 132 -7.98 15.00 32.93
C PHE A 132 -8.21 16.51 32.86
N ASP A 133 -7.69 17.25 33.84
CA ASP A 133 -7.69 18.70 33.83
C ASP A 133 -6.78 19.24 32.72
N ASN A 134 -7.17 20.38 32.13
CA ASN A 134 -6.42 21.05 31.07
C ASN A 134 -5.85 22.38 31.60
N VAL A 135 -4.98 22.28 32.59
CA VAL A 135 -4.30 23.42 33.23
C VAL A 135 -3.18 23.92 32.32
N ASP A 136 -2.91 25.23 32.30
CA ASP A 136 -1.78 25.80 31.54
C ASP A 136 -0.45 25.54 32.26
N GLY A 137 0.39 24.68 31.67
CA GLY A 137 1.72 24.34 32.17
C GLY A 137 2.84 25.36 31.90
N GLY A 138 2.52 26.53 31.33
CA GLY A 138 3.50 27.57 31.00
C GLY A 138 4.07 27.41 29.60
N VAL A 139 5.40 27.33 29.46
CA VAL A 139 6.05 27.14 28.14
C VAL A 139 5.71 25.76 27.54
N TRP A 140 5.64 24.73 28.38
CA TRP A 140 5.11 23.42 28.03
C TRP A 140 3.63 23.37 28.43
N LYS A 141 2.76 23.62 27.46
CA LYS A 141 1.33 23.90 27.72
C LYS A 141 0.55 22.81 28.45
N GLN A 142 0.92 21.54 28.23
CA GLN A 142 0.24 20.37 28.80
C GLN A 142 1.11 19.63 29.83
N GLY A 143 2.13 20.30 30.37
CA GLY A 143 3.00 19.73 31.39
C GLY A 143 3.27 20.73 32.50
N PHE A 144 4.52 20.82 32.91
CA PHE A 144 4.96 21.64 34.04
C PHE A 144 6.40 22.13 33.81
N ASP A 145 6.88 23.01 34.69
CA ASP A 145 8.24 23.53 34.63
C ASP A 145 9.27 22.43 34.98
N ILE A 146 10.15 22.12 34.03
CA ILE A 146 11.16 21.06 34.19
C ILE A 146 12.44 21.68 34.74
N SER A 147 12.91 21.19 35.89
CA SER A 147 14.19 21.60 36.48
C SER A 147 15.20 20.46 36.42
N TYR A 148 16.48 20.82 36.27
CA TYR A 148 17.60 19.89 36.27
C TYR A 148 18.80 20.55 36.97
N GLY A 149 19.61 19.73 37.64
CA GLY A 149 20.84 20.14 38.30
C GLY A 149 22.00 20.24 37.31
N PRO A 150 22.97 21.16 37.53
CA PRO A 150 24.14 21.28 36.66
C PRO A 150 25.07 20.06 36.71
N HIS A 151 24.93 19.19 37.71
CA HIS A 151 25.78 18.03 37.98
C HIS A 151 25.07 16.67 37.74
N ASP A 152 23.86 16.68 37.18
CA ASP A 152 23.04 15.47 37.01
C ASP A 152 23.69 14.42 36.08
N TRP A 153 24.66 14.84 35.27
CA TRP A 153 25.36 14.01 34.27
C TRP A 153 26.87 13.91 34.51
N ASP A 154 27.36 14.28 35.69
CA ASP A 154 28.81 14.26 35.98
C ASP A 154 29.39 12.82 35.99
N ALA A 155 28.55 11.82 36.27
CA ALA A 155 28.95 10.41 36.30
C ALA A 155 28.86 9.73 34.92
N GLU A 156 27.92 10.17 34.08
CA GLU A 156 27.66 9.62 32.75
C GLU A 156 27.12 10.70 31.82
N ASP A 157 27.79 10.91 30.69
CA ASP A 157 27.41 11.91 29.70
C ASP A 157 26.03 11.62 29.10
N LEU A 158 25.20 12.65 28.99
CA LEU A 158 23.92 12.57 28.28
C LEU A 158 24.15 12.31 26.79
N GLN A 159 23.74 11.13 26.31
CA GLN A 159 23.79 10.79 24.90
C GLN A 159 22.60 11.40 24.14
N VAL A 160 22.90 12.34 23.24
CA VAL A 160 21.88 13.00 22.41
C VAL A 160 21.93 12.51 20.97
N PHE A 161 20.85 11.86 20.52
CA PHE A 161 20.70 11.41 19.14
C PHE A 161 19.71 12.31 18.40
N VAL A 162 20.21 13.10 17.45
CA VAL A 162 19.34 13.88 16.55
C VAL A 162 18.92 12.96 15.39
N VAL A 163 17.60 12.79 15.21
CA VAL A 163 17.02 11.87 14.21
C VAL A 163 16.27 12.66 13.14
N PRO A 164 16.92 13.00 12.02
CA PRO A 164 16.24 13.60 10.88
C PRO A 164 15.21 12.64 10.29
N HIS A 165 13.99 13.13 10.05
CA HIS A 165 12.89 12.39 9.46
C HIS A 165 12.02 13.33 8.63
N SER A 166 11.10 12.75 7.86
CA SER A 166 10.09 13.50 7.10
C SER A 166 8.81 12.69 7.06
N HIS A 167 7.78 13.13 7.78
CA HIS A 167 6.47 12.49 7.72
C HIS A 167 5.81 12.77 6.35
N ASN A 168 5.37 11.74 5.64
CA ASN A 168 4.84 11.85 4.29
C ASN A 168 3.49 11.14 4.17
N ASP A 169 2.40 11.89 4.33
CA ASP A 169 1.03 11.37 4.26
C ASP A 169 0.71 10.75 2.89
N PRO A 170 0.38 9.46 2.80
CA PRO A 170 -0.05 8.80 1.57
C PRO A 170 -1.46 9.19 1.10
N GLY A 171 -1.82 10.46 1.25
CA GLY A 171 -3.18 10.97 1.08
C GLY A 171 -3.66 11.69 2.33
N TRP A 172 -3.89 12.99 2.22
CA TRP A 172 -4.47 13.83 3.28
C TRP A 172 -5.13 15.06 2.64
N ILE A 173 -4.49 16.23 2.66
CA ILE A 173 -4.98 17.41 1.93
C ILE A 173 -4.69 17.35 0.42
N LYS A 174 -3.80 16.45 -0.01
CA LYS A 174 -3.55 16.10 -1.42
C LYS A 174 -3.68 14.60 -1.61
N THR A 175 -3.90 14.19 -2.85
CA THR A 175 -3.86 12.76 -3.22
C THR A 175 -2.42 12.23 -3.14
N PHE A 176 -2.30 10.91 -3.02
CA PHE A 176 -1.01 10.21 -3.04
C PHE A 176 -0.14 10.64 -4.22
N ASP A 177 -0.64 10.59 -5.45
CA ASP A 177 0.14 10.94 -6.64
C ASP A 177 0.54 12.42 -6.69
N LYS A 178 -0.31 13.30 -6.16
CA LYS A 178 -0.01 14.73 -6.12
C LYS A 178 1.09 15.03 -5.10
N TYR A 179 1.06 14.41 -3.92
CA TYR A 179 2.18 14.46 -2.97
C TYR A 179 3.45 13.89 -3.57
N TYR A 180 3.36 12.71 -4.20
CA TYR A 180 4.50 12.05 -4.82
C TYR A 180 5.20 12.96 -5.82
N THR A 181 4.42 13.53 -6.74
CA THR A 181 4.94 14.30 -7.87
C THR A 181 5.46 15.67 -7.43
N GLU A 182 4.77 16.35 -6.51
CA GLU A 182 5.12 17.72 -6.13
C GLU A 182 6.15 17.79 -4.99
N GLN A 183 6.30 16.74 -4.17
CA GLN A 183 7.07 16.81 -2.92
C GLN A 183 7.91 15.56 -2.68
N THR A 184 7.29 14.41 -2.48
CA THR A 184 7.96 13.23 -1.92
C THR A 184 9.12 12.74 -2.78
N GLN A 185 8.97 12.71 -4.11
CA GLN A 185 10.07 12.30 -4.99
C GLN A 185 11.29 13.23 -4.87
N HIS A 186 11.07 14.52 -4.62
CA HIS A 186 12.15 15.50 -4.46
C HIS A 186 12.84 15.35 -3.11
N ILE A 187 12.09 15.03 -2.04
CA ILE A 187 12.62 14.69 -0.72
C ILE A 187 13.54 13.48 -0.84
N LEU A 188 13.05 12.38 -1.42
CA LEU A 188 13.83 11.15 -1.58
C LEU A 188 15.06 11.35 -2.48
N ASN A 189 14.93 12.10 -3.57
CA ASN A 189 16.07 12.46 -4.42
C ASN A 189 17.15 13.26 -3.66
N SER A 190 16.72 14.23 -2.84
CA SER A 190 17.62 15.07 -2.05
C SER A 190 18.27 14.26 -0.93
N MET A 191 17.52 13.38 -0.27
CA MET A 191 18.03 12.47 0.76
C MET A 191 19.24 11.68 0.23
N VAL A 192 19.11 11.03 -0.94
CA VAL A 192 20.23 10.24 -1.50
C VAL A 192 21.48 11.11 -1.70
N GLY A 193 21.33 12.28 -2.33
CA GLY A 193 22.48 13.17 -2.55
C GLY A 193 23.09 13.66 -1.23
N LYS A 194 22.27 14.08 -0.27
CA LYS A 194 22.73 14.62 1.01
C LYS A 194 23.35 13.58 1.93
N LEU A 195 22.89 12.33 1.91
CA LEU A 195 23.51 11.25 2.68
C LEU A 195 24.87 10.84 2.11
N GLN A 196 25.08 10.98 0.79
CA GLN A 196 26.38 10.69 0.18
C GLN A 196 27.45 11.76 0.44
N GLU A 197 27.04 13.01 0.68
CA GLU A 197 27.95 14.12 0.97
C GLU A 197 28.65 13.99 2.33
N ASP A 198 28.01 13.40 3.34
CA ASP A 198 28.59 13.21 4.67
C ASP A 198 28.12 11.87 5.28
N PRO A 199 29.03 10.90 5.49
CA PRO A 199 28.69 9.56 5.98
C PRO A 199 28.18 9.54 7.42
N ARG A 200 28.25 10.65 8.16
CA ARG A 200 27.68 10.78 9.51
C ARG A 200 26.19 11.11 9.48
N ARG A 201 25.68 11.63 8.36
CA ARG A 201 24.25 11.96 8.23
C ARG A 201 23.41 10.69 8.32
N ARG A 202 22.26 10.82 8.96
CA ARG A 202 21.23 9.77 9.09
C ARG A 202 19.89 10.37 8.70
N PHE A 203 19.00 9.52 8.21
CA PHE A 203 17.64 9.92 7.87
C PHE A 203 16.72 8.72 8.02
N LEU A 204 15.59 8.92 8.69
CA LEU A 204 14.57 7.90 8.88
C LEU A 204 13.42 8.13 7.88
N TRP A 205 13.01 7.05 7.22
CA TRP A 205 11.87 7.01 6.31
C TRP A 205 10.89 5.94 6.72
N ALA A 206 9.60 6.26 6.78
CA ALA A 206 8.56 5.33 7.25
C ALA A 206 7.67 4.81 6.10
N GLU A 207 7.28 5.68 5.16
CA GLU A 207 6.20 5.38 4.23
C GLU A 207 6.70 4.62 2.99
N VAL A 208 6.70 3.29 3.10
CA VAL A 208 7.16 2.36 2.05
C VAL A 208 6.37 2.50 0.75
N SER A 209 5.09 2.91 0.81
CA SER A 209 4.26 3.12 -0.40
C SER A 209 4.88 4.14 -1.36
N PHE A 210 5.31 5.29 -0.83
CA PHE A 210 6.03 6.29 -1.62
C PHE A 210 7.43 5.83 -2.01
N PHE A 211 8.14 5.17 -1.10
CA PHE A 211 9.49 4.68 -1.38
C PHE A 211 9.49 3.65 -2.51
N ALA A 212 8.54 2.72 -2.53
CA ALA A 212 8.39 1.71 -3.58
C ALA A 212 8.09 2.36 -4.93
N LYS A 213 7.11 3.29 -4.98
CA LYS A 213 6.83 4.05 -6.21
C LYS A 213 8.04 4.83 -6.71
N TRP A 214 8.79 5.46 -5.80
CA TRP A 214 10.03 6.15 -6.16
C TRP A 214 11.11 5.18 -6.65
N TRP A 215 11.27 4.04 -5.98
CA TRP A 215 12.24 3.01 -6.30
C TRP A 215 12.05 2.50 -7.73
N ASP A 216 10.82 2.27 -8.16
CA ASP A 216 10.55 1.80 -9.53
C ASP A 216 10.92 2.82 -10.61
N ASN A 217 10.94 4.11 -10.27
CA ASN A 217 11.18 5.20 -11.20
C ASN A 217 12.64 5.70 -11.26
N ILE A 218 13.55 5.17 -10.42
CA ILE A 218 14.95 5.59 -10.39
C ILE A 218 15.90 4.65 -11.16
N ASN A 219 16.99 5.20 -11.67
CA ASN A 219 18.00 4.44 -12.42
C ASN A 219 18.84 3.51 -11.51
N ALA A 220 19.56 2.57 -12.14
CA ALA A 220 20.38 1.58 -11.44
C ALA A 220 21.47 2.21 -10.54
N GLN A 221 22.06 3.33 -10.97
CA GLN A 221 23.08 4.05 -10.19
C GLN A 221 22.50 4.56 -8.86
N LYS A 222 21.32 5.18 -8.89
CA LYS A 222 20.65 5.68 -7.68
C LYS A 222 20.16 4.55 -6.79
N LYS A 223 19.69 3.44 -7.37
CA LYS A 223 19.37 2.21 -6.61
C LYS A 223 20.59 1.68 -5.86
N ALA A 224 21.75 1.64 -6.51
CA ALA A 224 23.00 1.21 -5.87
C ALA A 224 23.42 2.16 -4.74
N ALA A 225 23.27 3.48 -4.94
CA ALA A 225 23.57 4.49 -3.92
C ALA A 225 22.73 4.32 -2.65
N VAL A 226 21.47 3.92 -2.77
CA VAL A 226 20.53 3.74 -1.65
C VAL A 226 20.78 2.43 -0.89
N ARG A 227 21.28 1.39 -1.58
CA ARG A 227 21.56 0.07 -0.97
C ARG A 227 22.86 0.00 -0.17
N ARG A 228 23.77 0.96 -0.40
CA ARG A 228 25.08 1.04 0.25
C ARG A 228 24.94 1.49 1.70
#